data_AF-A0A1X1NFG7-F1
#
_entry.id   AF-A0A1X1NFG7-F1
#
_cell.length_a   1.000
_cell.length_b   1.000
_cell.length_c   1.000
_cell.angle_alpha   90.00
_cell.angle_beta   90.00
_cell.angle_gamma   90.00
#
_symmetry.space_group_name_H-M   'P 1'
#
loop_
_entity.id
_entity.type
_entity.pdbx_description
1 polymer ?
#
loop_
_entity_poly.entity_id
_entity_poly.type
_entity_poly.pdbx_seq_one_letter_code
_entity_poly.pdbx_strand_id
1 'polypeptide(L)'
;MDRRRLTPRPLSAAIDQVPEVKSVSHALISGMLNGSKPNPTTETILSLGAVLEAPPAYLLPHESYDDLDALIAFEDPATRRVARLLAGLPAAEVENVIADLQRRRDDLGLSPITFAEDTSMQSKPAKRRSVDEAAQYAADALEG
;
A
#
# COMPACT_ATOMS: atom_id res chain seq x y z
N MET A 1 10.86 -19.83 5.81
CA MET A 1 10.85 -18.48 5.23
C MET A 1 11.65 -17.58 6.14
N ASP A 2 12.93 -17.39 5.82
CA ASP A 2 13.83 -16.49 6.56
C ASP A 2 13.30 -15.06 6.38
N ARG A 3 12.74 -14.45 7.44
CA ARG A 3 12.15 -13.10 7.40
C ARG A 3 13.26 -12.03 7.39
N ARG A 4 14.14 -12.12 6.40
CA ARG A 4 15.17 -11.12 6.16
C ARG A 4 14.48 -9.82 5.80
N ARG A 5 14.75 -8.74 6.52
CA ARG A 5 14.29 -7.40 6.15
C ARG A 5 14.80 -7.11 4.74
N LEU A 6 13.89 -7.05 3.76
CA LEU A 6 14.20 -6.68 2.38
C LEU A 6 14.57 -5.20 2.36
N THR A 7 15.87 -4.92 2.42
CA THR A 7 16.41 -3.57 2.17
C THR A 7 16.54 -3.34 0.66
N PRO A 8 16.68 -2.09 0.18
CA PRO A 8 16.70 -1.78 -1.25
C PRO A 8 17.72 -2.56 -2.08
N ARG A 9 18.88 -2.91 -1.50
CA ARG A 9 19.93 -3.68 -2.18
C ARG A 9 19.55 -5.15 -2.37
N PRO A 10 19.18 -5.92 -1.33
CA PRO A 10 18.59 -7.25 -1.48
C PRO A 10 17.39 -7.28 -2.42
N LEU A 11 16.51 -6.28 -2.37
CA LEU A 11 15.32 -6.24 -3.24
C LEU A 11 15.70 -6.06 -4.71
N SER A 12 16.63 -5.14 -5.01
CA SER A 12 17.17 -4.94 -6.36
C SER A 12 17.83 -6.22 -6.89
N ALA A 13 18.66 -6.88 -6.08
CA ALA A 13 19.31 -8.13 -6.47
C ALA A 13 18.32 -9.30 -6.69
N ALA A 14 17.21 -9.32 -5.94
CA ALA A 14 16.16 -10.32 -6.14
C ALA A 14 15.39 -10.07 -7.45
N ILE A 15 15.16 -8.82 -7.84
CA ILE A 15 14.52 -8.48 -9.13
C ILE A 15 15.37 -8.96 -10.30
N ASP A 16 16.69 -8.79 -10.22
CA ASP A 16 17.62 -9.25 -11.27
C ASP A 16 17.66 -10.79 -11.44
N GLN A 17 17.15 -11.54 -10.47
CA GLN A 17 17.05 -13.01 -10.52
C GLN A 17 15.72 -13.49 -11.13
N VAL A 18 14.74 -12.62 -11.31
CA VAL A 18 13.43 -12.99 -11.85
C VAL A 18 13.48 -12.93 -13.39
N PRO A 19 13.13 -14.02 -14.09
CA PRO A 19 13.06 -14.01 -15.55
C PRO A 19 11.98 -13.04 -16.06
N GLU A 20 12.22 -12.42 -17.22
CA GLU A 20 11.24 -11.63 -17.96
C GLU A 20 10.73 -10.34 -17.28
N VAL A 21 11.31 -9.95 -16.14
CA VAL A 21 11.04 -8.65 -15.51
C VAL A 21 12.16 -7.65 -15.78
N LYS A 22 11.84 -6.37 -15.61
CA LYS A 22 12.82 -5.29 -15.81
C LYS A 22 13.63 -5.08 -14.55
N SER A 23 14.96 -5.02 -14.69
CA SER A 23 15.84 -4.65 -13.59
C SER A 23 15.46 -3.29 -12.99
N VAL A 24 15.37 -3.25 -11.66
CA VAL A 24 15.10 -2.03 -10.89
C VAL A 24 16.28 -1.78 -9.97
N SER A 25 16.90 -0.60 -10.09
CA SER A 25 18.09 -0.27 -9.28
C SER A 25 17.74 -0.01 -7.82
N HIS A 26 18.63 -0.39 -6.91
CA HIS A 26 18.47 -0.10 -5.48
C HIS A 26 18.29 1.40 -5.18
N ALA A 27 18.90 2.29 -5.98
CA ALA A 27 18.73 3.74 -5.84
C ALA A 27 17.32 4.20 -6.21
N LEU A 28 16.70 3.59 -7.22
CA LEU A 28 15.30 3.83 -7.55
C LEU A 28 14.38 3.33 -6.43
N ILE A 29 14.65 2.13 -5.89
CA ILE A 29 13.90 1.56 -4.75
C ILE A 29 14.00 2.46 -3.52
N SER A 30 15.20 2.87 -3.13
CA SER A 30 15.39 3.82 -2.02
C SER A 30 14.65 5.13 -2.25
N GLY A 31 14.66 5.64 -3.50
CA GLY A 31 13.95 6.86 -3.87
C GLY A 31 12.43 6.73 -3.80
N MET A 32 11.87 5.55 -4.08
CA MET A 32 10.44 5.28 -3.89
C MET A 32 10.09 5.22 -2.40
N LEU A 33 10.86 4.48 -1.60
CA LEU A 33 10.59 4.31 -0.17
C LEU A 33 10.67 5.61 0.64
N ASN A 34 11.53 6.55 0.24
CA ASN A 34 11.64 7.86 0.88
C ASN A 34 10.79 8.96 0.23
N GLY A 35 9.98 8.62 -0.77
CA GLY A 35 9.09 9.55 -1.45
C GLY A 35 9.77 10.54 -2.42
N SER A 36 11.08 10.47 -2.62
CA SER A 36 11.79 11.33 -3.59
C SER A 36 11.50 10.97 -5.05
N LYS A 37 11.00 9.75 -5.32
CA LYS A 37 10.56 9.26 -6.63
C LYS A 37 9.20 8.56 -6.51
N PRO A 38 8.10 9.32 -6.35
CA PRO A 38 6.79 8.76 -6.00
C PRO A 38 6.06 8.08 -7.17
N ASN A 39 6.50 8.29 -8.41
CA ASN A 39 5.79 7.84 -9.61
C ASN A 39 6.59 6.74 -10.35
N PRO A 40 6.55 5.48 -9.88
CA PRO A 40 7.14 4.37 -10.61
C PRO A 40 6.40 4.10 -11.93
N THR A 41 7.13 3.55 -12.91
CA THR A 41 6.49 3.06 -14.15
C THR A 41 5.73 1.75 -13.88
N THR A 42 4.78 1.41 -14.75
CA THR A 42 4.07 0.12 -14.69
C THR A 42 5.03 -1.06 -14.67
N GLU A 43 6.07 -1.06 -15.51
CA GLU A 43 7.10 -2.12 -15.51
C GLU A 43 7.82 -2.24 -14.15
N THR A 44 8.08 -1.11 -13.48
CA THR A 44 8.71 -1.10 -12.15
C THR A 44 7.80 -1.74 -11.12
N ILE A 45 6.50 -1.42 -11.16
CA ILE A 45 5.48 -1.98 -10.26
C ILE A 45 5.34 -3.49 -10.49
N LEU A 46 5.29 -3.94 -11.75
CA LEU A 46 5.20 -5.37 -12.08
C LEU A 46 6.43 -6.14 -11.61
N SER A 47 7.63 -5.58 -11.79
CA SER A 47 8.89 -6.20 -11.37
C SER A 47 9.00 -6.32 -9.85
N LEU A 48 8.51 -5.31 -9.11
CA LEU A 48 8.40 -5.35 -7.65
C LEU A 48 7.36 -6.38 -7.18
N GLY A 49 6.18 -6.41 -7.81
CA GLY A 49 5.13 -7.38 -7.45
C GLY A 49 5.58 -8.82 -7.62
N ALA A 50 6.34 -9.12 -8.68
CA ALA A 50 6.89 -10.45 -8.94
C ALA A 50 7.83 -10.94 -7.82
N VAL A 51 8.68 -10.07 -7.27
CA VAL A 51 9.62 -10.41 -6.19
C VAL A 51 8.94 -10.43 -4.82
N LEU A 52 7.95 -9.58 -4.62
CA LEU A 52 7.19 -9.51 -3.37
C LEU A 52 6.12 -10.60 -3.28
N GLU A 53 5.97 -11.41 -4.32
CA GLU A 53 4.92 -12.43 -4.45
C GLU A 53 3.52 -11.84 -4.16
N ALA A 54 3.30 -10.60 -4.58
CA ALA A 54 2.09 -9.83 -4.29
C ALA A 54 1.48 -9.25 -5.58
N PRO A 55 0.14 -9.16 -5.67
CA PRO A 55 -0.51 -8.50 -6.79
C PRO A 55 0.00 -7.06 -6.96
N PRO A 56 0.31 -6.60 -8.20
CA PRO A 56 0.75 -5.24 -8.48
C PRO A 56 -0.15 -4.14 -7.90
N ALA A 57 -1.44 -4.44 -7.73
CA ALA A 57 -2.43 -3.54 -7.12
C ALA A 57 -2.04 -3.12 -5.69
N TYR A 58 -1.33 -3.97 -4.95
CA TYR A 58 -0.91 -3.68 -3.56
C TYR A 58 0.17 -2.59 -3.47
N LEU A 59 0.81 -2.26 -4.61
CA LEU A 59 1.86 -1.25 -4.71
C LEU A 59 1.36 0.07 -5.27
N LEU A 60 0.08 0.15 -5.67
CA LEU A 60 -0.50 1.36 -6.23
C LEU A 60 -0.95 2.28 -5.08
N PRO A 61 -0.57 3.58 -5.10
CA PRO A 61 -1.13 4.54 -4.18
C PRO A 61 -2.61 4.73 -4.50
N HIS A 62 -3.48 4.27 -3.61
CA HIS A 62 -4.90 4.53 -3.72
C HIS A 62 -5.49 4.56 -2.32
N GLU A 63 -6.13 5.66 -1.96
CA GLU A 63 -6.82 5.82 -0.67
C GLU A 63 -7.87 4.72 -0.46
N SER A 64 -8.43 4.16 -1.53
CA SER A 64 -9.40 3.05 -1.46
C SER A 64 -8.80 1.63 -1.48
N TYR A 65 -7.48 1.49 -1.60
CA TYR A 65 -6.76 0.20 -1.55
C TYR A 65 -5.71 0.15 -0.44
N ASP A 66 -5.73 1.10 0.50
CA ASP A 66 -4.91 0.97 1.72
C ASP A 66 -5.39 -0.16 2.63
N ASP A 67 -6.63 -0.62 2.42
CA ASP A 67 -7.25 -1.75 3.09
C ASP A 67 -6.75 -3.07 2.48
N LEU A 68 -5.55 -3.45 2.92
CA LEU A 68 -4.93 -4.73 2.59
C LEU A 68 -5.84 -5.91 2.99
N ASP A 69 -6.61 -5.79 4.07
CA ASP A 69 -7.50 -6.85 4.53
C ASP A 69 -8.69 -7.04 3.56
N ALA A 70 -9.25 -5.96 3.02
CA ALA A 70 -10.27 -6.02 1.97
C ALA A 70 -9.72 -6.65 0.68
N LEU A 71 -8.49 -6.32 0.31
CA LEU A 71 -7.83 -6.90 -0.85
C LEU A 71 -7.57 -8.40 -0.70
N ILE A 72 -7.11 -8.83 0.48
CA ILE A 72 -6.96 -10.25 0.82
C ILE A 72 -8.33 -10.96 0.77
N ALA A 73 -9.37 -10.35 1.34
CA ALA A 73 -10.72 -10.91 1.31
C ALA A 73 -11.26 -11.08 -0.12
N PHE A 74 -10.91 -10.16 -1.04
CA PHE A 74 -11.31 -10.22 -2.44
C PHE A 74 -10.71 -11.42 -3.20
N GLU A 75 -9.63 -12.04 -2.71
CA GLU A 75 -9.08 -13.27 -3.30
C GLU A 75 -10.01 -14.48 -3.12
N ASP A 76 -10.94 -14.45 -2.16
CA ASP A 76 -11.95 -15.49 -1.98
C ASP A 76 -13.04 -15.43 -3.08
N PRO A 77 -13.30 -16.53 -3.82
CA PRO A 77 -14.39 -16.60 -4.80
C PRO A 77 -15.77 -16.25 -4.26
N ALA A 78 -16.06 -16.56 -2.99
CA ALA A 78 -17.33 -16.24 -2.33
C ALA A 78 -17.46 -14.73 -2.09
N THR A 79 -16.39 -14.06 -1.65
CA THR A 79 -16.35 -12.60 -1.53
C THR A 79 -16.61 -11.92 -2.88
N ARG A 80 -15.96 -12.39 -3.95
CA ARG A 80 -16.22 -11.87 -5.31
C ARG A 80 -17.65 -12.13 -5.79
N ARG A 81 -18.30 -13.19 -5.32
CA ARG A 81 -19.71 -13.43 -5.62
C ARG A 81 -20.60 -12.41 -4.91
N VAL A 82 -20.35 -12.12 -3.63
CA VAL A 82 -21.08 -11.08 -2.88
C VAL A 82 -20.92 -9.72 -3.56
N ALA A 83 -19.69 -9.33 -3.90
CA ALA A 83 -19.42 -8.06 -4.60
C ALA A 83 -20.21 -7.93 -5.92
N ARG A 84 -20.32 -9.02 -6.70
CA ARG A 84 -21.13 -9.02 -7.93
C ARG A 84 -22.63 -8.91 -7.68
N LEU A 85 -23.15 -9.38 -6.56
CA LEU A 85 -24.56 -9.23 -6.19
C LEU A 85 -24.90 -7.80 -5.77
N LEU A 86 -23.93 -7.11 -5.16
CA LEU A 86 -24.07 -5.71 -4.77
C LEU A 86 -24.00 -4.74 -5.97
N ALA A 87 -23.40 -5.19 -7.08
CA ALA A 87 -23.20 -4.36 -8.26
C ALA A 87 -24.54 -3.87 -8.85
N GLY A 88 -24.70 -2.54 -8.92
CA GLY A 88 -25.89 -1.89 -9.47
C GLY A 88 -27.01 -1.64 -8.47
N LEU A 89 -26.84 -2.03 -7.19
CA LEU A 89 -27.78 -1.64 -6.13
C LEU A 89 -27.62 -0.14 -5.78
N PRO A 90 -28.71 0.53 -5.37
CA PRO A 90 -28.63 1.87 -4.79
C PRO A 90 -27.77 1.88 -3.52
N ALA A 91 -27.08 2.99 -3.25
CA ALA A 91 -26.21 3.11 -2.07
C ALA A 91 -26.93 2.77 -0.76
N ALA A 92 -28.18 3.21 -0.59
CA ALA A 92 -28.98 2.90 0.60
C ALA A 92 -29.21 1.38 0.80
N GLU A 93 -29.36 0.62 -0.28
CA GLU A 93 -29.50 -0.84 -0.19
C GLU A 93 -28.17 -1.52 0.14
N VAL A 94 -27.06 -0.98 -0.35
CA VAL A 94 -25.71 -1.45 0.02
C VAL A 94 -25.49 -1.26 1.52
N GLU A 95 -25.85 -0.11 2.08
CA GLU A 95 -25.76 0.17 3.53
C GLU A 95 -26.62 -0.80 4.36
N ASN A 96 -27.83 -1.14 3.90
CA ASN A 96 -28.68 -2.13 4.57
C ASN A 96 -28.00 -3.51 4.63
N VAL A 97 -27.37 -3.94 3.52
CA VAL A 97 -26.64 -5.21 3.48
C VAL A 97 -25.42 -5.19 4.40
N ILE A 98 -24.69 -4.07 4.45
CA ILE A 98 -23.56 -3.90 5.38
C ILE A 98 -24.04 -4.05 6.83
N ALA A 99 -25.14 -3.38 7.20
CA ALA A 99 -25.71 -3.46 8.54
C ALA A 99 -26.17 -4.89 8.91
N ASP A 100 -26.77 -5.62 7.97
CA ASP A 100 -27.16 -7.01 8.19
C ASP A 100 -25.95 -7.95 8.34
N LEU A 101 -24.86 -7.70 7.60
CA LEU A 101 -23.62 -8.44 7.76
C LEU A 101 -22.95 -8.15 9.10
N GLN A 102 -22.94 -6.89 9.56
CA GLN A 102 -22.44 -6.50 10.88
C GLN A 102 -23.23 -7.21 11.98
N ARG A 103 -24.57 -7.18 11.94
CA ARG A 103 -25.42 -7.87 12.91
C ARG A 103 -25.12 -9.38 12.97
N ARG A 104 -24.95 -10.03 11.81
CA ARG A 104 -24.60 -11.46 11.76
C ARG A 104 -23.23 -11.74 12.37
N ARG A 105 -22.25 -10.83 12.21
CA ARG A 105 -20.94 -10.97 12.85
C ARG A 105 -21.06 -10.89 14.36
N ASP A 106 -21.86 -9.95 14.85
CA ASP A 106 -22.13 -9.78 16.28
C ASP A 106 -22.81 -11.03 16.88
N ASP A 107 -23.82 -11.57 16.19
CA ASP A 107 -24.52 -12.81 16.58
C ASP A 107 -23.56 -14.01 16.65
N LEU A 108 -22.51 -14.01 15.84
CA LEU A 108 -21.46 -15.04 15.81
C LEU A 108 -20.30 -14.75 16.79
N GLY A 109 -20.35 -13.64 17.53
CA GLY A 109 -19.28 -13.21 18.44
C GLY A 109 -17.98 -12.85 17.73
N LEU A 110 -18.04 -12.48 16.46
CA LEU A 110 -16.87 -12.06 15.68
C LEU A 110 -16.55 -10.59 15.96
N SER A 111 -15.26 -10.24 15.93
CA SER A 111 -14.85 -8.85 16.12
C SER A 111 -15.46 -7.93 15.05
N PRO A 112 -15.89 -6.71 15.41
CA PRO A 112 -16.41 -5.74 14.46
C PRO A 112 -15.30 -5.32 13.47
N ILE A 113 -15.68 -5.11 12.21
CA ILE A 113 -14.78 -4.53 11.20
C ILE A 113 -14.95 -3.02 11.29
N THR A 114 -13.92 -2.33 11.78
CA THR A 114 -13.87 -0.87 11.77
C THR A 114 -13.23 -0.41 10.48
N PHE A 115 -14.01 0.24 9.62
CA PHE A 115 -13.44 1.01 8.51
C PHE A 115 -12.80 2.26 9.13
N ALA A 116 -11.53 2.52 8.82
CA ALA A 116 -10.91 3.77 9.22
C ALA A 116 -11.65 4.90 8.47
N GLU A 117 -12.51 5.65 9.16
CA GLU A 117 -13.04 6.89 8.61
C GLU A 117 -11.86 7.83 8.35
N ASP A 118 -11.75 8.24 7.09
CA ASP A 118 -10.69 9.09 6.58
C ASP A 118 -10.73 10.46 7.25
N THR A 119 -9.97 10.58 8.34
CA THR A 119 -9.72 11.84 9.05
C THR A 119 -8.38 12.45 8.65
N SER A 120 -7.76 11.98 7.56
CA SER A 120 -6.38 12.33 7.20
C SER A 120 -6.20 13.69 6.50
N MET A 121 -7.26 14.44 6.22
CA MET A 121 -7.19 15.81 5.70
C MET A 121 -6.99 16.88 6.79
N GLN A 122 -6.18 16.62 7.80
CA GLN A 122 -5.52 17.66 8.59
C GLN A 122 -4.01 17.42 8.60
N SER A 123 -3.39 17.52 7.41
CA SER A 123 -1.96 17.75 7.31
C SER A 123 -1.62 19.05 8.05
N LYS A 124 -1.14 18.94 9.29
CA LYS A 124 -0.53 20.07 9.99
C LYS A 124 0.58 20.63 9.09
N PRO A 125 0.64 21.96 8.89
CA PRO A 125 1.62 22.54 7.98
C PRO A 125 3.02 22.17 8.45
N ALA A 126 3.76 21.46 7.60
CA ALA A 126 5.16 21.12 7.84
C ALA A 126 5.92 22.43 8.09
N LYS A 127 6.47 22.56 9.29
CA LYS A 127 7.26 23.72 9.70
C LYS A 127 8.46 23.82 8.76
N ARG A 128 8.44 24.80 7.86
CA ARG A 128 9.56 25.11 6.95
C ARG A 128 10.81 25.36 7.80
N ARG A 129 11.79 24.46 7.74
CA ARG A 129 13.13 24.71 8.30
C ARG A 129 13.72 25.90 7.57
N SER A 130 14.29 26.85 8.30
CA SER A 130 14.91 28.03 7.70
C SER A 130 16.15 27.62 6.91
N VAL A 131 16.52 28.43 5.92
CA VAL A 131 17.64 28.18 5.00
C VAL A 131 18.95 27.92 5.75
N ASP A 132 19.13 28.54 6.92
CA ASP A 132 20.31 28.36 7.77
C ASP A 132 20.38 26.95 8.38
N GLU A 133 19.25 26.37 8.78
CA GLU A 133 19.18 25.02 9.38
C GLU A 133 19.49 23.94 8.33
N ALA A 134 19.13 24.17 7.06
CA ALA A 134 19.47 23.29 5.95
C ALA A 134 20.96 23.38 5.57
N ALA A 135 21.56 24.57 5.67
CA ALA A 135 22.98 24.78 5.42
C ALA A 135 23.87 24.12 6.48
N GLN A 136 23.46 24.17 7.76
CA GLN A 136 24.17 23.51 8.86
C GLN A 136 24.22 21.98 8.67
N TYR A 137 23.09 21.37 8.31
CA TYR A 137 23.02 19.92 8.10
C TYR A 137 23.87 19.44 6.89
N ALA A 138 23.95 20.25 5.83
CA ALA A 138 24.79 19.95 4.67
C ALA A 138 26.30 20.06 4.99
N ALA A 139 26.69 20.95 5.91
CA ALA A 139 28.07 21.07 6.36
C ALA A 139 28.48 19.86 7.22
N ASP A 140 27.64 19.45 8.17
CA ASP A 140 27.91 18.30 9.05
C ASP A 140 27.98 16.96 8.28
N ALA A 141 27.28 16.84 7.16
CA ALA A 141 27.28 15.62 6.34
C ALA A 141 28.56 15.42 5.48
N LEU A 142 29.41 16.45 5.37
CA LEU A 142 30.67 16.40 4.60
C LEU A 142 31.90 16.13 5.48
N GLU A 143 31.77 16.19 6.80
CA GLU A 143 32.88 16.02 7.76
C GLU A 143 32.94 14.59 8.35
N GLY A 144 32.14 13.66 7.81
CA GLY A 144 32.05 12.25 8.23
C GLY A 144 32.61 11.24 7.22
#